data_AF-A0AA41G139-F1
#
_entry.id   AF-A0AA41G139-F1
#
_cell.length_a   1.000
_cell.length_b   1.000
_cell.length_c   1.000
_cell.angle_alpha   90.00
_cell.angle_beta   90.00
_cell.angle_gamma   90.00
#
_symmetry.space_group_name_H-M   'P 1'
#
loop_
_entity.id
_entity.type
_entity.pdbx_description
1 polymer ?
#
loop_
_entity_poly.entity_id
_entity_poly.type
_entity_poly.pdbx_seq_one_letter_code
_entity_poly.pdbx_strand_id
1 'polypeptide(L)'
;MCSLVLGVDFSGAAAAGDALWVTEATPTADGLRVEDCYRGTDRWGRDREAAHAGLVARIADDEVDAAGLDFPFSLPQALLDAQCGGTWAGFVDWVASAGGPTDPESLSEVCRHTAEMVAGSRDLRRETDFRRGALCPYTNRTRSMTLYGVRDVLGKLRDDDSTAVVPMQERDADTVVAEVYPAATFGWLGCYREGYKNADGARPRREANVAAVEACSVALGEHRGSYLDSHDALDSLAAAVSAARLADGAAPPLSGPESEGHIYV
;
A
#
# COMPACT_ATOMS: atom_id res chain seq x y z
N MET A 1 -7.21 9.67 23.32
CA MET A 1 -7.29 8.77 22.15
C MET A 1 -5.99 8.00 22.11
N CYS A 2 -6.04 6.69 21.91
CA CYS A 2 -4.85 5.96 21.48
C CYS A 2 -4.76 6.18 19.98
N SER A 3 -3.64 6.74 19.54
CA SER A 3 -3.31 6.93 18.13
C SER A 3 -2.84 5.58 17.60
N LEU A 4 -3.58 4.98 16.68
CA LEU A 4 -3.16 3.74 16.03
C LEU A 4 -2.67 4.00 14.61
N VAL A 5 -1.63 3.25 14.25
CA VAL A 5 -1.11 3.17 12.90
C VAL A 5 -1.35 1.78 12.34
N LEU A 6 -1.83 1.72 11.10
CA LEU A 6 -2.02 0.49 10.34
C LEU A 6 -0.95 0.36 9.25
N GLY A 7 -0.36 -0.82 9.15
CA GLY A 7 0.44 -1.22 8.00
C GLY A 7 -0.19 -2.41 7.31
N VAL A 8 -0.36 -2.33 6.00
CA VAL A 8 -1.09 -3.33 5.22
C VAL A 8 -0.25 -3.84 4.07
N ASP A 9 -0.01 -5.15 4.06
CA ASP A 9 0.37 -5.86 2.83
C ASP A 9 -0.91 -6.28 2.12
N PHE A 10 -1.17 -5.67 0.97
CA PHE A 10 -2.47 -5.78 0.30
C PHE A 10 -2.47 -6.91 -0.72
N SER A 11 -3.61 -7.59 -0.87
CA SER A 11 -3.79 -8.60 -1.90
C SER A 11 -5.03 -8.34 -2.74
N GLY A 12 -4.87 -8.24 -4.05
CA GLY A 12 -5.98 -8.19 -5.00
C GLY A 12 -6.47 -9.57 -5.46
N ALA A 13 -6.04 -10.66 -4.84
CA ALA A 13 -6.42 -12.02 -5.25
C ALA A 13 -7.89 -12.32 -4.96
N ALA A 14 -8.50 -13.31 -5.62
CA ALA A 14 -9.87 -13.73 -5.32
C ALA A 14 -10.05 -14.23 -3.87
N ALA A 15 -9.02 -14.88 -3.32
CA ALA A 15 -8.93 -15.23 -1.91
C ALA A 15 -7.99 -14.26 -1.18
N ALA A 16 -8.27 -12.95 -1.27
CA ALA A 16 -7.38 -11.91 -0.74
C ALA A 16 -7.09 -12.10 0.76
N GLY A 17 -8.06 -12.56 1.55
CA GLY A 17 -7.87 -12.75 2.98
C GLY A 17 -6.74 -13.72 3.34
N ASP A 18 -6.34 -14.65 2.45
CA ASP A 18 -5.23 -15.57 2.70
C ASP A 18 -3.87 -14.86 2.70
N ALA A 19 -3.76 -13.75 1.97
CA ALA A 19 -2.50 -13.03 1.69
C ALA A 19 -2.53 -11.55 2.09
N LEU A 20 -3.68 -11.00 2.48
CA LEU A 20 -3.79 -9.67 3.06
C LEU A 20 -3.39 -9.74 4.53
N TRP A 21 -2.37 -8.97 4.91
CA TRP A 21 -1.90 -8.88 6.30
C TRP A 21 -1.97 -7.47 6.82
N VAL A 22 -2.29 -7.35 8.11
CA VAL A 22 -2.35 -6.08 8.82
C VAL A 22 -1.47 -6.14 10.05
N THR A 23 -0.66 -5.11 10.24
CA THR A 23 0.04 -4.81 11.49
C THR A 23 -0.60 -3.58 12.11
N GLU A 24 -1.05 -3.71 13.36
CA GLU A 24 -1.56 -2.60 14.17
C GLU A 24 -0.49 -2.18 15.17
N ALA A 25 -0.15 -0.90 15.23
CA ALA A 25 0.88 -0.39 16.13
C ALA A 25 0.52 0.96 16.73
N THR A 26 0.87 1.15 18.00
CA THR A 26 0.75 2.44 18.70
C THR A 26 2.08 3.17 18.67
N PRO A 27 2.13 4.45 18.27
CA PRO A 27 3.30 5.31 18.46
C PRO A 27 3.64 5.43 19.95
N THR A 28 4.93 5.42 20.26
CA THR A 28 5.48 5.62 21.59
C THR A 28 6.40 6.83 21.57
N ALA A 29 6.94 7.23 22.72
CA ALA A 29 7.88 8.34 22.80
C ALA A 29 9.15 8.13 21.93
N ASP A 30 9.57 6.87 21.75
CA ASP A 30 10.87 6.53 21.15
C ASP A 30 10.74 5.70 19.86
N GLY A 31 9.54 5.31 19.45
CA GLY A 31 9.32 4.39 18.33
C GLY A 31 7.88 3.85 18.27
N LEU A 32 7.71 2.55 17.99
CA LEU A 32 6.40 1.92 17.85
C LEU A 32 6.25 0.71 18.77
N ARG A 33 5.02 0.41 19.18
CA ARG A 33 4.67 -0.86 19.80
C ARG A 33 3.63 -1.57 18.94
N VAL A 34 3.96 -2.73 18.42
CA VAL A 34 3.01 -3.60 17.72
C VAL A 34 2.01 -4.14 18.75
N GLU A 35 0.73 -3.89 18.49
CA GLU A 35 -0.38 -4.39 19.30
C GLU A 35 -0.92 -5.69 18.70
N ASP A 36 -1.07 -5.75 17.37
CA ASP A 36 -1.61 -6.90 16.67
C ASP A 36 -0.97 -7.13 15.30
N CYS A 37 -1.00 -8.38 14.84
CA CYS A 37 -0.61 -8.79 13.50
C CYS A 37 -1.45 -9.97 13.03
N TYR A 38 -2.29 -9.76 12.02
CA TYR A 38 -3.27 -10.75 11.58
C TYR A 38 -3.45 -10.80 10.07
N ARG A 39 -3.98 -11.93 9.59
CA ARG A 39 -4.44 -12.10 8.21
C ARG A 39 -5.89 -11.66 8.06
N GLY A 40 -6.24 -11.21 6.86
CA GLY A 40 -7.64 -10.89 6.52
C GLY A 40 -8.59 -12.09 6.75
N THR A 41 -8.15 -13.33 6.50
CA THR A 41 -8.97 -14.54 6.73
C THR A 41 -9.36 -14.71 8.19
N ASP A 42 -8.46 -14.40 9.12
CA ASP A 42 -8.69 -14.59 10.55
C ASP A 42 -9.65 -13.53 11.11
N ARG A 43 -9.79 -12.38 10.42
CA ARG A 43 -10.55 -11.22 10.89
C ARG A 43 -11.86 -10.96 10.14
N TRP A 44 -11.85 -11.06 8.83
CA TRP A 44 -12.94 -10.60 7.95
C TRP A 44 -13.44 -11.67 6.99
N GLY A 45 -12.61 -12.66 6.67
CA GLY A 45 -12.96 -13.74 5.76
C GLY A 45 -11.94 -13.90 4.65
N ARG A 46 -12.05 -15.04 3.96
CA ARG A 46 -11.09 -15.47 2.95
C ARG A 46 -11.27 -14.75 1.61
N ASP A 47 -12.50 -14.46 1.23
CA ASP A 47 -12.82 -13.84 -0.05
C ASP A 47 -12.39 -12.37 -0.09
N ARG A 48 -12.13 -11.90 -1.32
CA ARG A 48 -11.65 -10.54 -1.58
C ARG A 48 -12.60 -9.48 -1.08
N GLU A 49 -13.88 -9.64 -1.37
CA GLU A 49 -14.91 -8.65 -1.09
C GLU A 49 -15.04 -8.43 0.43
N ALA A 50 -15.10 -9.50 1.22
CA ALA A 50 -15.13 -9.43 2.68
C ALA A 50 -13.84 -8.85 3.27
N ALA A 51 -12.67 -9.29 2.79
CA ALA A 51 -11.38 -8.79 3.26
C ALA A 51 -11.21 -7.28 2.99
N HIS A 52 -11.57 -6.80 1.79
CA HIS A 52 -11.47 -5.38 1.45
C HIS A 52 -12.48 -4.54 2.21
N ALA A 53 -13.72 -5.03 2.38
CA ALA A 53 -14.73 -4.32 3.17
C ALA A 53 -14.32 -4.19 4.65
N GLY A 54 -13.77 -5.26 5.23
CA GLY A 54 -13.25 -5.26 6.59
C GLY A 54 -12.06 -4.31 6.76
N LEU A 55 -11.15 -4.28 5.79
CA LEU A 55 -10.03 -3.34 5.79
C LEU A 55 -10.50 -1.88 5.76
N VAL A 56 -11.44 -1.54 4.89
CA VAL A 56 -12.00 -0.17 4.79
C VAL A 56 -12.64 0.24 6.12
N ALA A 57 -13.47 -0.63 6.70
CA ALA A 57 -14.09 -0.36 7.99
C ALA A 57 -13.07 -0.20 9.12
N ARG A 58 -11.93 -0.92 9.05
CA ARG A 58 -10.86 -0.80 10.05
C ARG A 58 -10.06 0.50 9.92
N ILE A 59 -9.84 0.97 8.69
CA ILE A 59 -9.14 2.23 8.42
C ILE A 59 -9.99 3.43 8.85
N ALA A 60 -11.30 3.39 8.62
CA ALA A 60 -12.24 4.47 8.99
C ALA A 60 -12.66 4.47 10.48
N ASP A 61 -11.99 3.66 11.31
CA ASP A 61 -12.24 3.61 12.75
C ASP A 61 -11.55 4.81 13.43
N ASP A 62 -12.21 5.43 14.42
CA ASP A 62 -11.76 6.67 15.07
C ASP A 62 -10.48 6.48 15.93
N GLU A 63 -10.03 5.25 16.11
CA GLU A 63 -8.74 4.94 16.72
C GLU A 63 -7.55 5.05 15.75
N VAL A 64 -7.77 5.17 14.44
CA VAL A 64 -6.68 5.14 13.42
C VAL A 64 -6.29 6.54 12.97
N ASP A 65 -5.03 6.90 13.20
CA ASP A 65 -4.47 8.17 12.74
C ASP A 65 -3.81 8.05 11.35
N ALA A 66 -3.23 6.88 11.05
CA ALA A 66 -2.56 6.67 9.77
C ALA A 66 -2.61 5.22 9.28
N ALA A 67 -2.71 5.04 7.96
CA ALA A 67 -2.66 3.75 7.30
C ALA A 67 -1.70 3.76 6.10
N GLY A 68 -0.75 2.83 6.09
CA GLY A 68 0.16 2.57 4.95
C GLY A 68 -0.28 1.34 4.19
N LEU A 69 -0.55 1.48 2.89
CA LEU A 69 -1.08 0.40 2.04
C LEU A 69 -0.09 0.02 0.92
N ASP A 70 0.29 -1.27 0.84
CA ASP A 70 1.19 -1.78 -0.21
C ASP A 70 0.44 -2.10 -1.51
N PHE A 71 0.03 -1.06 -2.23
CA PHE A 71 -0.34 -1.17 -3.64
C PHE A 71 -0.25 0.19 -4.33
N PRO A 72 -0.05 0.23 -5.67
CA PRO A 72 -0.04 1.49 -6.41
C PRO A 72 -1.38 2.22 -6.34
N PHE A 73 -1.39 3.48 -5.89
CA PHE A 73 -2.62 4.29 -5.76
C PHE A 73 -3.07 4.92 -7.07
N SER A 74 -2.20 4.98 -8.09
CA SER A 74 -2.51 5.63 -9.35
C SER A 74 -1.72 5.05 -10.53
N LEU A 75 -1.88 5.68 -11.69
CA LEU A 75 -1.17 5.40 -12.93
C LEU A 75 -0.15 6.52 -13.25
N PRO A 76 0.80 6.28 -14.17
CA PRO A 76 1.64 7.34 -14.74
C PRO A 76 0.79 8.44 -15.39
N GLN A 77 1.24 9.70 -15.30
CA GLN A 77 0.49 10.88 -15.72
C GLN A 77 0.07 10.81 -17.19
N ALA A 78 0.93 10.28 -18.07
CA ALA A 78 0.59 10.12 -19.48
C ALA A 78 -0.63 9.22 -19.73
N LEU A 79 -0.88 8.24 -18.85
CA LEU A 79 -2.09 7.43 -18.89
C LEU A 79 -3.30 8.15 -18.29
N LEU A 80 -3.08 8.89 -17.19
CA LEU A 80 -4.13 9.70 -16.59
C LEU A 80 -4.64 10.75 -17.58
N ASP A 81 -3.76 11.43 -18.28
CA ASP A 81 -4.10 12.43 -19.32
C ASP A 81 -4.93 11.80 -20.44
N ALA A 82 -4.58 10.59 -20.86
CA ALA A 82 -5.21 9.92 -21.99
C ALA A 82 -6.55 9.24 -21.65
N GLN A 83 -6.72 8.71 -20.44
CA GLN A 83 -7.87 7.87 -20.07
C GLN A 83 -8.73 8.43 -18.93
N CYS A 84 -8.17 9.31 -18.10
CA CYS A 84 -8.74 9.67 -16.79
C CYS A 84 -8.86 11.19 -16.60
N GLY A 85 -8.87 11.96 -17.69
CA GLY A 85 -8.96 13.43 -17.65
C GLY A 85 -7.78 14.11 -16.94
N GLY A 86 -6.64 13.43 -16.82
CA GLY A 86 -5.43 13.95 -16.18
C GLY A 86 -5.44 13.93 -14.65
N THR A 87 -6.47 13.35 -14.02
CA THR A 87 -6.66 13.42 -12.56
C THR A 87 -6.70 12.04 -11.90
N TRP A 88 -6.33 11.99 -10.62
CA TRP A 88 -6.49 10.79 -9.80
C TRP A 88 -7.96 10.43 -9.58
N ALA A 89 -8.82 11.42 -9.29
CA ALA A 89 -10.25 11.19 -9.14
C ALA A 89 -10.87 10.57 -10.40
N GLY A 90 -10.46 11.02 -11.60
CA GLY A 90 -10.88 10.42 -12.86
C GLY A 90 -10.41 8.97 -13.03
N PHE A 91 -9.27 8.59 -12.45
CA PHE A 91 -8.82 7.19 -12.43
C PHE A 91 -9.68 6.33 -11.51
N VAL A 92 -9.98 6.81 -10.31
CA VAL A 92 -10.91 6.16 -9.36
C VAL A 92 -12.28 5.97 -10.02
N ASP A 93 -12.82 7.02 -10.63
CA ASP A 93 -14.11 6.96 -11.32
C ASP A 93 -14.09 5.98 -12.49
N TRP A 94 -13.01 5.98 -13.28
CA TRP A 94 -12.85 5.07 -14.40
C TRP A 94 -12.90 3.61 -13.95
N VAL A 95 -12.11 3.20 -12.95
CA VAL A 95 -12.09 1.81 -12.47
C VAL A 95 -13.37 1.39 -11.75
N ALA A 96 -14.14 2.34 -11.21
CA ALA A 96 -15.44 2.08 -10.60
C ALA A 96 -16.60 2.09 -11.60
N SER A 97 -16.42 2.68 -12.79
CA SER A 97 -17.48 2.85 -13.78
C SER A 97 -17.84 1.56 -14.53
N ALA A 98 -19.08 1.47 -15.01
CA ALA A 98 -19.54 0.38 -15.87
C ALA A 98 -18.82 0.34 -17.24
N GLY A 99 -18.22 1.45 -17.67
CA GLY A 99 -17.41 1.55 -18.89
C GLY A 99 -15.91 1.32 -18.65
N GLY A 100 -15.51 1.07 -17.40
CA GLY A 100 -14.14 0.83 -17.00
C GLY A 100 -13.69 -0.63 -17.13
N PRO A 101 -12.45 -0.92 -16.70
CA PRO A 101 -11.94 -2.28 -16.64
C PRO A 101 -12.73 -3.11 -15.62
N THR A 102 -13.16 -4.31 -16.04
CA THR A 102 -13.96 -5.20 -15.19
C THR A 102 -13.11 -6.21 -14.42
N ASP A 103 -11.88 -6.44 -14.89
CA ASP A 103 -10.91 -7.36 -14.31
C ASP A 103 -9.47 -6.83 -14.50
N PRO A 104 -8.48 -7.39 -13.77
CA PRO A 104 -7.11 -6.90 -13.83
C PRO A 104 -6.45 -7.03 -15.21
N GLU A 105 -6.91 -7.98 -16.04
CA GLU A 105 -6.39 -8.19 -17.39
C GLU A 105 -6.82 -7.05 -18.32
N SER A 106 -8.11 -6.69 -18.30
CA SER A 106 -8.65 -5.55 -19.05
C SER A 106 -8.01 -4.22 -18.63
N LEU A 107 -7.75 -3.99 -17.33
CA LEU A 107 -6.98 -2.83 -16.86
C LEU A 107 -5.59 -2.81 -17.52
N SER A 108 -4.88 -3.94 -17.44
CA SER A 108 -3.54 -4.07 -18.00
C SER A 108 -3.52 -3.85 -19.52
N GLU A 109 -4.46 -4.44 -20.25
CA GLU A 109 -4.57 -4.28 -21.70
C GLU A 109 -4.76 -2.82 -22.11
N VAL A 110 -5.73 -2.13 -21.49
CA VAL A 110 -5.99 -0.71 -21.80
C VAL A 110 -4.78 0.15 -21.46
N CYS A 111 -4.19 -0.04 -20.27
CA CYS A 111 -3.01 0.73 -19.87
C CYS A 111 -1.82 0.50 -20.79
N ARG A 112 -1.51 -0.76 -21.15
CA ARG A 112 -0.38 -1.09 -22.02
C ARG A 112 -0.58 -0.62 -23.45
N HIS A 113 -1.80 -0.74 -23.98
CA HIS A 113 -2.14 -0.21 -25.30
C HIS A 113 -2.00 1.31 -25.35
N THR A 114 -2.55 2.00 -24.34
CA THR A 114 -2.45 3.46 -24.23
C THR A 114 -1.00 3.90 -24.08
N ALA A 115 -0.23 3.23 -23.23
CA ALA A 115 1.19 3.51 -22.99
C ALA A 115 2.01 3.41 -24.28
N GLU A 116 1.76 2.37 -25.09
CA GLU A 116 2.41 2.19 -26.38
C GLU A 116 2.08 3.34 -27.34
N MET A 117 0.82 3.79 -27.36
CA MET A 117 0.39 4.89 -28.21
C MET A 117 0.95 6.26 -27.78
N VAL A 118 1.02 6.55 -26.48
CA VAL A 118 1.39 7.88 -25.98
C VAL A 118 2.89 8.04 -25.67
N ALA A 119 3.60 6.93 -25.44
CA ALA A 119 5.00 6.96 -25.00
C ALA A 119 5.90 5.93 -25.68
N GLY A 120 5.37 5.10 -26.59
CA GLY A 120 6.17 4.09 -27.31
C GLY A 120 6.72 2.96 -26.42
N SER A 121 6.23 2.83 -25.18
CA SER A 121 6.58 1.75 -24.25
C SER A 121 5.30 1.14 -23.71
N ARG A 122 5.27 -0.19 -23.59
CA ARG A 122 4.10 -0.89 -23.04
C ARG A 122 4.02 -0.81 -21.51
N ASP A 123 5.14 -0.61 -20.84
CA ASP A 123 5.21 -0.60 -19.38
C ASP A 123 5.82 0.74 -18.93
N LEU A 124 4.97 1.66 -18.49
CA LEU A 124 5.35 2.94 -17.91
C LEU A 124 5.25 2.89 -16.39
N ARG A 125 6.28 3.43 -15.75
CA ARG A 125 6.36 3.61 -14.30
C ARG A 125 6.04 5.08 -13.99
N ARG A 126 5.44 5.32 -12.83
CA ARG A 126 5.33 6.66 -12.25
C ARG A 126 6.72 7.14 -11.84
N GLU A 127 6.86 8.43 -11.62
CA GLU A 127 8.15 8.98 -11.14
C GLU A 127 8.54 8.36 -9.79
N THR A 128 7.56 8.18 -8.88
CA THR A 128 7.79 7.54 -7.58
C THR A 128 8.22 6.08 -7.73
N ASP A 129 7.64 5.33 -8.66
CA ASP A 129 8.01 3.93 -8.93
C ASP A 129 9.46 3.84 -9.42
N PHE A 130 9.87 4.75 -10.31
CA PHE A 130 11.24 4.79 -10.82
C PHE A 130 12.24 5.03 -9.68
N ARG A 131 11.99 6.04 -8.85
CA ARG A 131 12.89 6.42 -7.73
C ARG A 131 12.97 5.37 -6.64
N ARG A 132 11.86 4.68 -6.35
CA ARG A 132 11.79 3.65 -5.29
C ARG A 132 12.08 2.25 -5.80
N GLY A 133 12.36 2.10 -7.10
CA GLY A 133 12.56 0.80 -7.73
C GLY A 133 11.33 -0.10 -7.58
N ALA A 134 10.13 0.48 -7.64
CA ALA A 134 8.86 -0.24 -7.64
C ALA A 134 8.50 -0.68 -9.07
N LEU A 135 7.50 -1.55 -9.15
CA LEU A 135 7.02 -2.13 -10.40
C LEU A 135 6.03 -1.18 -11.10
N CYS A 136 5.87 -1.34 -12.41
CA CYS A 136 4.82 -0.64 -13.15
C CYS A 136 3.43 -1.10 -12.65
N PRO A 137 2.48 -0.17 -12.41
CA PRO A 137 1.24 -0.44 -11.68
C PRO A 137 0.30 -1.42 -12.36
N TYR A 138 0.41 -1.61 -13.67
CA TYR A 138 -0.49 -2.46 -14.46
C TYR A 138 0.21 -3.67 -15.10
N THR A 139 1.30 -4.15 -14.49
CA THR A 139 1.92 -5.43 -14.90
C THR A 139 1.18 -6.63 -14.30
N ASN A 140 1.47 -7.85 -14.76
CA ASN A 140 0.88 -9.08 -14.20
C ASN A 140 1.06 -9.23 -12.68
N ARG A 141 2.12 -8.62 -12.11
CA ARG A 141 2.40 -8.69 -10.67
C ARG A 141 1.56 -7.73 -9.85
N THR A 142 1.13 -6.60 -10.41
CA THR A 142 0.52 -5.49 -9.66
C THR A 142 -0.89 -5.17 -10.09
N ARG A 143 -1.29 -5.53 -11.32
CA ARG A 143 -2.59 -5.18 -11.93
C ARG A 143 -3.79 -5.52 -11.05
N SER A 144 -3.74 -6.64 -10.32
CA SER A 144 -4.82 -7.04 -9.41
C SER A 144 -4.91 -6.12 -8.20
N MET A 145 -3.77 -5.82 -7.59
CA MET A 145 -3.69 -4.93 -6.43
C MET A 145 -4.07 -3.51 -6.80
N THR A 146 -3.59 -3.00 -7.94
CA THR A 146 -3.97 -1.66 -8.42
C THR A 146 -5.46 -1.56 -8.74
N LEU A 147 -6.03 -2.51 -9.50
CA LEU A 147 -7.46 -2.46 -9.82
C LEU A 147 -8.32 -2.49 -8.55
N TYR A 148 -8.14 -3.52 -7.73
CA TYR A 148 -9.04 -3.77 -6.61
C TYR A 148 -8.72 -2.87 -5.41
N GLY A 149 -7.46 -2.51 -5.17
CA GLY A 149 -7.09 -1.55 -4.13
C GLY A 149 -7.68 -0.17 -4.42
N VAL A 150 -7.58 0.31 -5.65
CA VAL A 150 -8.15 1.62 -6.02
C VAL A 150 -9.67 1.56 -6.00
N ARG A 151 -10.28 0.54 -6.60
CA ARG A 151 -11.75 0.45 -6.71
C ARG A 151 -12.44 0.11 -5.39
N ASP A 152 -11.95 -0.90 -4.68
CA ASP A 152 -12.67 -1.47 -3.54
C ASP A 152 -12.26 -0.86 -2.18
N VAL A 153 -11.10 -0.19 -2.13
CA VAL A 153 -10.55 0.47 -0.93
C VAL A 153 -10.50 1.98 -1.12
N LEU A 154 -9.62 2.51 -1.98
CA LEU A 154 -9.46 3.97 -2.10
C LEU A 154 -10.73 4.67 -2.59
N GLY A 155 -11.48 4.04 -3.50
CA GLY A 155 -12.75 4.59 -3.99
C GLY A 155 -13.81 4.74 -2.88
N LYS A 156 -13.72 3.96 -1.80
CA LYS A 156 -14.60 4.11 -0.64
C LYS A 156 -14.07 5.14 0.35
N LEU A 157 -12.75 5.16 0.58
CA LEU A 157 -12.09 6.10 1.50
C LEU A 157 -12.10 7.54 0.96
N ARG A 158 -11.99 7.72 -0.35
CA ARG A 158 -11.99 9.04 -1.00
C ARG A 158 -13.21 9.89 -0.61
N ASP A 159 -14.37 9.25 -0.47
CA ASP A 159 -15.65 9.91 -0.19
C ASP A 159 -15.98 9.93 1.31
N ASP A 160 -15.06 9.48 2.17
CA ASP A 160 -15.18 9.50 3.63
C ASP A 160 -14.44 10.72 4.20
N ASP A 161 -15.20 11.67 4.76
CA ASP A 161 -14.68 12.93 5.31
C ASP A 161 -13.73 12.74 6.52
N SER A 162 -13.70 11.55 7.12
CA SER A 162 -12.76 11.22 8.21
C SER A 162 -11.38 10.76 7.71
N THR A 163 -11.21 10.55 6.40
CA THR A 163 -9.98 10.03 5.82
C THR A 163 -9.42 10.92 4.71
N ALA A 164 -8.09 10.98 4.58
CA ALA A 164 -7.40 11.69 3.50
C ALA A 164 -6.39 10.78 2.80
N VAL A 165 -6.60 10.52 1.50
CA VAL A 165 -5.66 9.75 0.67
C VAL A 165 -4.55 10.66 0.15
N VAL A 166 -3.35 10.56 0.71
CA VAL A 166 -2.23 11.45 0.39
C VAL A 166 -1.32 10.88 -0.70
N PRO A 167 -0.76 11.73 -1.59
CA PRO A 167 -0.90 13.19 -1.64
C PRO A 167 -2.09 13.70 -2.47
N MET A 168 -3.02 12.84 -2.87
CA MET A 168 -4.11 13.21 -3.80
C MET A 168 -5.19 14.09 -3.16
N GLN A 169 -5.32 14.02 -1.84
CA GLN A 169 -6.19 14.85 -1.01
C GLN A 169 -5.35 15.63 0.01
N GLU A 170 -5.87 16.77 0.44
CA GLU A 170 -5.27 17.56 1.51
C GLU A 170 -5.31 16.78 2.83
N ARG A 171 -4.30 16.98 3.68
CA ARG A 171 -4.18 16.35 5.01
C ARG A 171 -5.09 17.02 6.04
N ASP A 172 -6.37 17.09 5.75
CA ASP A 172 -7.40 17.67 6.63
C ASP A 172 -8.45 16.60 6.98
N ALA A 173 -8.00 15.58 7.72
CA ALA A 173 -8.80 14.43 8.12
C ALA A 173 -8.22 13.78 9.38
N ASP A 174 -9.03 13.00 10.08
CA ASP A 174 -8.61 12.27 11.29
C ASP A 174 -7.61 11.15 10.93
N THR A 175 -7.86 10.44 9.84
CA THR A 175 -6.99 9.35 9.35
C THR A 175 -6.29 9.72 8.03
N VAL A 176 -4.96 9.59 7.99
CA VAL A 176 -4.19 9.75 6.75
C VAL A 176 -3.86 8.40 6.12
N VAL A 177 -4.22 8.22 4.85
CA VAL A 177 -3.99 6.99 4.08
C VAL A 177 -2.93 7.24 3.02
N ALA A 178 -1.88 6.40 2.99
CA ALA A 178 -0.73 6.61 2.14
C ALA A 178 -0.26 5.34 1.44
N GLU A 179 0.23 5.52 0.22
CA GLU A 179 0.90 4.46 -0.52
C GLU A 179 2.28 4.19 0.08
N VAL A 180 2.56 2.92 0.35
CA VAL A 180 3.87 2.46 0.82
C VAL A 180 4.38 1.35 -0.09
N TYR A 181 5.68 1.09 -0.03
CA TYR A 181 6.29 -0.02 -0.73
C TYR A 181 7.33 -0.68 0.18
N PRO A 182 7.00 -1.83 0.81
CA PRO A 182 7.82 -2.48 1.85
C PRO A 182 9.28 -2.66 1.47
N ALA A 183 9.55 -3.06 0.22
CA ALA A 183 10.92 -3.15 -0.27
C ALA A 183 11.62 -1.78 -0.19
N ALA A 184 11.00 -0.69 -0.62
CA ALA A 184 11.61 0.64 -0.47
C ALA A 184 11.78 1.06 1.00
N THR A 185 10.86 0.70 1.89
CA THR A 185 11.02 0.94 3.34
C THR A 185 12.22 0.20 3.89
N PHE A 186 12.38 -1.10 3.59
CA PHE A 186 13.58 -1.84 3.97
C PHE A 186 14.85 -1.26 3.37
N GLY A 187 14.80 -0.81 2.11
CA GLY A 187 15.94 -0.13 1.48
C GLY A 187 16.32 1.16 2.20
N TRP A 188 15.33 1.94 2.64
CA TRP A 188 15.54 3.17 3.42
C TRP A 188 16.15 2.87 4.81
N LEU A 189 15.74 1.78 5.45
CA LEU A 189 16.32 1.28 6.70
C LEU A 189 17.71 0.63 6.53
N GLY A 190 18.25 0.57 5.31
CA GLY A 190 19.54 -0.08 5.03
C GLY A 190 19.50 -1.62 5.09
N CYS A 191 18.31 -2.20 4.89
CA CYS A 191 18.02 -3.62 5.04
C CYS A 191 17.92 -4.37 3.70
N TYR A 192 17.60 -5.67 3.74
CA TYR A 192 17.41 -6.47 2.54
C TYR A 192 16.12 -6.10 1.82
N ARG A 193 16.28 -5.36 0.73
CA ARG A 193 15.23 -4.99 -0.21
C ARG A 193 14.64 -6.17 -0.99
N GLU A 194 15.45 -7.20 -1.24
CA GLU A 194 15.12 -8.29 -2.15
C GLU A 194 15.48 -9.65 -1.56
N GLY A 195 14.80 -10.69 -2.06
CA GLY A 195 15.04 -12.09 -1.72
C GLY A 195 14.66 -12.52 -0.31
N TYR A 196 13.96 -11.67 0.46
CA TYR A 196 13.37 -12.06 1.75
C TYR A 196 12.01 -12.76 1.60
N LYS A 197 11.38 -12.71 0.41
CA LYS A 197 10.07 -13.35 0.16
C LYS A 197 10.19 -14.86 -0.06
N ASN A 198 10.78 -15.30 -1.18
CA ASN A 198 10.71 -16.69 -1.64
C ASN A 198 12.03 -17.22 -2.23
N ALA A 199 13.18 -16.69 -1.78
CA ALA A 199 14.49 -17.17 -2.22
C ALA A 199 15.07 -18.22 -1.26
N ASP A 200 15.97 -19.07 -1.77
CA ASP A 200 16.82 -19.89 -0.91
C ASP A 200 17.59 -18.98 0.05
N GLY A 201 17.46 -19.22 1.37
CA GLY A 201 18.02 -18.33 2.39
C GLY A 201 17.19 -17.08 2.68
N ALA A 202 15.90 -17.04 2.34
CA ALA A 202 15.00 -15.94 2.69
C ALA A 202 14.87 -15.72 4.21
N ARG A 203 14.90 -16.80 5.01
CA ARG A 203 14.74 -16.72 6.47
C ARG A 203 15.82 -15.84 7.14
N PRO A 204 17.14 -16.04 6.92
CA PRO A 204 18.17 -15.11 7.41
C PRO A 204 17.96 -13.65 7.00
N ARG A 205 17.44 -13.38 5.80
CA ARG A 205 17.16 -12.00 5.36
C ARG A 205 15.98 -11.39 6.12
N ARG A 206 14.93 -12.17 6.37
CA ARG A 206 13.80 -11.75 7.23
C ARG A 206 14.26 -11.51 8.66
N GLU A 207 15.12 -12.37 9.21
CA GLU A 207 15.71 -12.17 10.54
C GLU A 207 16.50 -10.86 10.63
N ALA A 208 17.29 -10.54 9.60
CA ALA A 208 18.02 -9.27 9.53
C ALA A 208 17.08 -8.06 9.39
N ASN A 209 16.04 -8.14 8.55
CA ASN A 209 15.06 -7.07 8.41
C ASN A 209 14.28 -6.83 9.71
N VAL A 210 13.82 -7.90 10.38
CA VAL A 210 13.15 -7.83 11.69
C VAL A 210 14.07 -7.20 12.73
N ALA A 211 15.33 -7.64 12.83
CA ALA A 211 16.28 -7.09 13.79
C ALA A 211 16.56 -5.59 13.55
N ALA A 212 16.58 -5.15 12.30
CA ALA A 212 16.76 -3.75 11.97
C ALA A 212 15.53 -2.89 12.33
N VAL A 213 14.32 -3.41 12.14
CA VAL A 213 13.10 -2.76 12.62
C VAL A 213 13.09 -2.67 14.15
N GLU A 214 13.47 -3.74 14.87
CA GLU A 214 13.64 -3.72 16.33
C GLU A 214 14.68 -2.68 16.77
N ALA A 215 15.77 -2.50 16.01
CA ALA A 215 16.79 -1.49 16.27
C ALA A 215 16.31 -0.05 16.07
N CYS A 216 15.18 0.15 15.38
CA CYS A 216 14.49 1.44 15.25
C CYS A 216 13.42 1.64 16.34
N SER A 217 13.62 1.04 17.52
CA SER A 217 12.71 1.15 18.69
C SER A 217 11.29 0.63 18.41
N VAL A 218 11.15 -0.37 17.54
CA VAL A 218 9.87 -1.03 17.29
C VAL A 218 9.76 -2.28 18.16
N ALA A 219 8.88 -2.26 19.14
CA ALA A 219 8.58 -3.39 20.00
C ALA A 219 7.58 -4.33 19.33
N LEU A 220 8.04 -5.51 18.88
CA LEU A 220 7.23 -6.47 18.12
C LEU A 220 6.40 -7.43 19.00
N GLY A 221 6.73 -7.56 20.28
CA GLY A 221 6.03 -8.44 21.22
C GLY A 221 5.98 -9.90 20.77
N GLU A 222 4.82 -10.54 20.95
CA GLU A 222 4.58 -11.94 20.57
C GLU A 222 4.51 -12.16 19.04
N HIS A 223 4.26 -11.10 18.28
CA HIS A 223 4.08 -11.14 16.82
C HIS A 223 5.39 -11.32 16.04
N ARG A 224 6.54 -11.25 16.72
CA ARG A 224 7.87 -11.42 16.11
C ARG A 224 7.97 -12.70 15.26
N GLY A 225 7.35 -13.79 15.71
CA GLY A 225 7.33 -15.06 14.96
C GLY A 225 6.63 -14.94 13.61
N SER A 226 5.49 -14.25 13.56
CA SER A 226 4.69 -14.03 12.35
C SER A 226 5.51 -13.36 11.24
N TYR A 227 6.31 -12.35 11.58
CA TYR A 227 7.18 -11.64 10.63
C TYR A 227 8.35 -12.48 10.10
N LEU A 228 8.81 -13.46 10.88
CA LEU A 228 9.85 -14.39 10.44
C LEU A 228 9.29 -15.53 9.59
N ASP A 229 8.05 -15.92 9.83
CA ASP A 229 7.39 -17.05 9.19
C ASP A 229 6.68 -16.65 7.89
N SER A 230 6.13 -15.43 7.83
CA SER A 230 5.42 -14.88 6.66
C SER A 230 6.10 -13.62 6.12
N HIS A 231 6.42 -13.60 4.82
CA HIS A 231 6.94 -12.39 4.20
C HIS A 231 5.86 -11.31 4.04
N ASP A 232 4.60 -11.72 3.89
CA ASP A 232 3.47 -10.79 3.78
C ASP A 232 3.20 -10.08 5.11
N ALA A 233 3.36 -10.79 6.23
CA ALA A 233 3.33 -10.17 7.56
C ALA A 233 4.49 -9.18 7.75
N LEU A 234 5.68 -9.53 7.27
CA LEU A 234 6.84 -8.64 7.34
C LEU A 234 6.64 -7.38 6.50
N ASP A 235 5.94 -7.50 5.37
CA ASP A 235 5.60 -6.36 4.51
C ASP A 235 4.57 -5.44 5.19
N SER A 236 3.57 -6.00 5.87
CA SER A 236 2.63 -5.20 6.68
C SER A 236 3.33 -4.48 7.84
N LEU A 237 4.37 -5.06 8.44
CA LEU A 237 5.23 -4.37 9.42
C LEU A 237 5.99 -3.20 8.80
N ALA A 238 6.58 -3.37 7.62
CA ALA A 238 7.28 -2.28 6.93
C ALA A 238 6.31 -1.13 6.58
N ALA A 239 5.10 -1.48 6.13
CA ALA A 239 4.03 -0.53 5.88
C ALA A 239 3.67 0.28 7.13
N ALA A 240 3.58 -0.36 8.30
CA ALA A 240 3.28 0.30 9.57
C ALA A 240 4.39 1.28 9.97
N VAL A 241 5.66 0.92 9.77
CA VAL A 241 6.80 1.81 10.03
C VAL A 241 6.72 3.08 9.17
N SER A 242 6.40 2.94 7.88
CA SER A 242 6.26 4.11 7.00
C SER A 242 5.03 4.96 7.35
N ALA A 243 3.91 4.33 7.71
CA ALA A 243 2.69 5.02 8.14
C ALA A 243 2.89 5.81 9.44
N ALA A 244 3.63 5.28 10.41
CA ALA A 244 3.91 5.97 11.67
C ALA A 244 4.68 7.26 11.47
N ARG A 245 5.63 7.27 10.53
CA ARG A 245 6.37 8.49 10.18
C ARG A 245 5.45 9.58 9.62
N LEU A 246 4.38 9.19 8.92
CA LEU A 246 3.38 10.14 8.42
C LEU A 246 2.53 10.71 9.55
N ALA A 247 2.13 9.88 10.52
CA ALA A 247 1.45 10.32 11.74
C ALA A 247 2.31 11.31 12.54
N ASP A 248 3.63 11.12 12.57
CA ASP A 248 4.60 12.06 13.17
C ASP A 248 4.81 13.36 12.35
N GLY A 249 4.01 13.59 11.31
CA GLY A 249 4.03 14.79 10.49
C GLY A 249 5.10 14.79 9.39
N ALA A 250 5.72 13.65 9.06
CA ALA A 250 6.64 13.59 7.94
C ALA A 250 5.91 13.93 6.62
N ALA A 251 6.47 14.88 5.89
CA ALA A 251 6.02 15.29 4.56
C ALA A 251 7.22 15.28 3.62
N PRO A 252 7.68 14.08 3.18
CA PRO A 252 8.79 14.00 2.25
C PRO A 252 8.43 14.73 0.95
N PRO A 253 9.42 15.37 0.28
CA PRO A 253 9.17 16.04 -0.99
C PRO A 253 8.58 15.07 -2.02
N LEU A 254 7.53 15.52 -2.70
CA LEU A 254 6.90 14.74 -3.75
C LEU A 254 7.87 14.46 -4.89
N SER A 255 7.65 13.31 -5.52
CA SER A 255 8.42 12.82 -6.66
C SER A 255 7.45 12.58 -7.80
N GLY A 256 7.29 13.58 -8.67
CA GLY A 256 6.29 13.59 -9.73
C GLY A 256 5.02 14.36 -9.36
N PRO A 257 4.00 14.34 -10.24
CA PRO A 257 2.70 14.94 -10.00
C PRO A 257 1.95 14.28 -8.83
N GLU A 258 1.16 15.05 -8.08
CA GLU A 258 0.29 14.54 -7.00
C GLU A 258 -0.68 13.46 -7.49
N SER A 259 -1.18 13.62 -8.71
CA SER A 259 -2.09 12.69 -9.39
C SER A 259 -1.47 11.30 -9.65
N GLU A 260 -0.14 11.19 -9.74
CA GLU A 260 0.53 9.88 -9.80
C GLU A 260 0.62 9.21 -8.42
N GLY A 261 0.42 9.96 -7.34
CA GLY A 261 0.65 9.49 -5.98
C GLY A 261 2.13 9.48 -5.59
N HIS A 262 2.39 8.95 -4.40
CA HIS A 262 3.74 8.93 -3.84
C HIS A 262 3.95 7.73 -2.92
N ILE A 263 4.99 6.95 -3.17
CA ILE A 263 5.46 5.93 -2.23
C ILE A 263 6.20 6.60 -1.07
N TYR A 264 5.58 6.54 0.11
CA TYR A 264 6.15 6.97 1.37
C TYR A 264 7.03 5.87 1.97
N VAL A 265 8.20 6.25 2.48
CA VAL A 265 9.13 5.39 3.23
C VAL A 265 9.52 6.07 4.52
#